data_AF-A0A2S8FIA4-F1
#
_entry.id   AF-A0A2S8FIA4-F1
#
_cell.length_a   1.000
_cell.length_b   1.000
_cell.length_c   1.000
_cell.angle_alpha   90.00
_cell.angle_beta   90.00
_cell.angle_gamma   90.00
#
_symmetry.space_group_name_H-M   'P 1'
#
loop_
_entity.id
_entity.type
_entity.pdbx_description
1 polymer ?
#
loop_
_entity_poly.entity_id
_entity_poly.type
_entity_poly.pdbx_seq_one_letter_code
_entity_poly.pdbx_strand_id
1 'polypeptide(L)'
;MGKKLRAMVLVLAVLVVLVVIYQSSIAKITGAGHEWLRRQSSQFCHSGYRLRGEHVWHNEDGQTYYVYIFESTVVHRGIDPGIQILLENSEHQEIDRIDVASPHPMIGSSLLDSIHPSRLEVVFHIREPKSKMQCQIWELKDGQLVESEFV
;
A
#
# COMPACT_ATOMS: atom_id res chain seq x y z
N MET A 1 -50.92 13.26 22.62
CA MET A 1 -49.77 13.88 21.91
C MET A 1 -48.54 12.96 21.72
N GLY A 2 -48.35 11.86 22.47
CA GLY A 2 -47.13 11.03 22.40
C GLY A 2 -46.84 10.25 21.09
N LYS A 3 -47.85 9.95 20.26
CA LYS A 3 -47.64 9.22 18.99
C LYS A 3 -46.94 10.08 17.91
N LYS A 4 -47.23 11.38 17.87
CA LYS A 4 -46.59 12.32 16.93
C LYS A 4 -45.12 12.58 17.28
N LEU A 5 -44.79 12.60 18.57
CA LEU A 5 -43.42 12.76 19.06
C LEU A 5 -42.53 11.56 18.67
N ARG A 6 -43.03 10.33 18.81
CA ARG A 6 -42.30 9.12 18.40
C ARG A 6 -42.04 9.05 16.90
N ALA A 7 -43.03 9.43 16.08
CA ALA A 7 -42.85 9.48 14.62
C ALA A 7 -41.80 10.53 14.21
N MET A 8 -41.80 11.69 14.86
CA MET A 8 -40.82 12.76 14.60
C MET A 8 -39.39 12.34 14.96
N VAL A 9 -39.21 11.65 16.09
CA VAL A 9 -37.91 11.08 16.50
C VAL A 9 -37.42 10.02 15.50
N LEU A 10 -38.32 9.17 15.00
CA LEU A 10 -37.98 8.14 14.03
C LEU A 10 -37.52 8.75 12.69
N VAL A 11 -38.22 9.79 12.21
CA VAL A 11 -37.85 10.53 11.00
C VAL A 11 -36.48 11.19 11.17
N LEU A 12 -36.21 11.79 12.32
CA LEU A 12 -34.90 12.39 12.61
C LEU A 12 -33.79 11.34 12.62
N ALA A 13 -34.01 10.19 13.25
CA ALA A 13 -33.03 9.11 13.27
C ALA A 13 -32.70 8.59 11.86
N VAL A 14 -33.72 8.42 11.01
CA VAL A 14 -33.52 8.01 9.60
C VAL A 14 -32.72 9.07 8.83
N LEU A 15 -33.02 10.36 9.01
CA LEU A 15 -32.26 11.44 8.37
C LEU A 15 -30.79 11.45 8.81
N VAL A 16 -30.52 11.27 10.10
CA VAL A 16 -29.14 11.19 10.62
C VAL A 16 -28.40 10.01 10.00
N VAL A 17 -29.01 8.83 9.96
CA VAL A 17 -28.41 7.64 9.34
C VAL A 17 -28.10 7.87 7.87
N LEU A 18 -29.03 8.45 7.11
CA LEU A 18 -28.82 8.78 5.70
C LEU A 18 -27.68 9.78 5.49
N VAL A 19 -27.60 10.83 6.32
CA VAL A 19 -26.52 11.81 6.27
C VAL A 19 -25.16 11.15 6.55
N VAL A 20 -25.08 10.29 7.58
CA VAL A 20 -23.84 9.58 7.92
C VAL A 20 -23.41 8.64 6.79
N ILE A 21 -24.34 7.87 6.21
CA ILE A 21 -24.06 6.99 5.07
C ILE A 21 -23.58 7.80 3.86
N TYR A 22 -24.24 8.92 3.57
CA TYR A 22 -23.89 9.79 2.46
C TYR A 22 -22.49 10.40 2.63
N GLN A 23 -22.19 10.93 3.82
CA GLN A 23 -20.86 11.44 4.18
C GLN A 23 -19.78 10.37 4.03
N SER A 24 -20.02 9.16 4.55
CA SER A 24 -19.08 8.04 4.40
C SER A 24 -18.86 7.64 2.93
N SER A 25 -19.91 7.67 2.13
CA SER A 25 -19.82 7.33 0.70
C SER A 25 -19.03 8.37 -0.08
N ILE A 26 -19.26 9.66 0.18
CA ILE A 26 -18.46 10.74 -0.40
C ILE A 26 -16.99 10.60 0.01
N ALA A 27 -16.71 10.37 1.30
CA ALA A 27 -15.35 10.22 1.80
C ALA A 27 -14.59 9.09 1.08
N LYS A 28 -15.26 7.95 0.83
CA LYS A 28 -14.70 6.84 0.04
C LYS A 28 -14.42 7.23 -1.41
N ILE A 29 -15.34 7.94 -2.06
CA ILE A 29 -15.17 8.40 -3.45
C ILE A 29 -14.02 9.41 -3.54
N THR A 30 -13.94 10.36 -2.60
CA THR A 30 -12.86 11.35 -2.58
C THR A 30 -11.51 10.71 -2.31
N GLY A 31 -11.44 9.71 -1.41
CA GLY A 31 -10.21 8.96 -1.15
C GLY A 31 -9.74 8.18 -2.39
N ALA A 32 -10.65 7.44 -3.03
CA ALA A 32 -10.35 6.72 -4.27
C ALA A 32 -9.94 7.65 -5.42
N GLY A 33 -10.59 8.82 -5.53
CA GLY A 33 -10.23 9.85 -6.50
C GLY A 33 -8.86 10.46 -6.25
N HIS A 34 -8.51 10.70 -4.98
CA HIS A 34 -7.19 11.18 -4.59
C HIS A 34 -6.10 10.17 -4.95
N GLU A 35 -6.29 8.89 -4.62
CA GLU A 35 -5.37 7.81 -5.00
C GLU A 35 -5.21 7.69 -6.52
N TRP A 36 -6.32 7.74 -7.26
CA TRP A 36 -6.27 7.72 -8.72
C TRP A 36 -5.47 8.89 -9.30
N LEU A 37 -5.66 10.11 -8.77
CA LEU A 37 -4.90 11.30 -9.17
C LEU A 37 -3.42 11.18 -8.83
N ARG A 38 -3.07 10.65 -7.65
CA ARG A 38 -1.68 10.41 -7.26
C ARG A 38 -0.99 9.43 -8.20
N ARG A 39 -1.68 8.35 -8.59
CA ARG A 39 -1.16 7.37 -9.56
C ARG A 39 -0.93 8.00 -10.94
N GLN A 40 -1.85 8.84 -11.42
CA GLN A 40 -1.71 9.53 -12.71
C GLN A 40 -0.58 10.57 -12.70
N SER A 41 -0.45 11.30 -11.60
CA SER A 41 0.55 12.37 -11.47
C SER A 41 1.95 11.86 -11.11
N SER A 42 2.10 10.58 -10.75
CA SER A 42 3.36 9.97 -10.29
C SER A 42 4.02 10.75 -9.14
N GLN A 43 3.23 11.50 -8.36
CA GLN A 43 3.73 12.46 -7.36
C GLN A 43 4.62 11.85 -6.27
N PHE A 44 4.44 10.58 -5.97
CA PHE A 44 5.16 9.86 -4.91
C PHE A 44 6.27 8.93 -5.47
N CYS A 45 6.40 8.89 -6.80
CA CYS A 45 7.42 8.12 -7.49
C CYS A 45 8.66 8.98 -7.72
N HIS A 46 9.84 8.51 -7.31
CA HIS A 46 11.09 9.18 -7.65
C HIS A 46 11.30 9.20 -9.17
N SER A 47 12.00 10.23 -9.65
CA SER A 47 12.36 10.32 -11.07
C SER A 47 13.11 9.08 -11.53
N GLY A 48 12.75 8.52 -12.68
CA GLY A 48 13.38 7.31 -13.23
C GLY A 48 12.86 5.99 -12.67
N TYR A 49 11.99 6.02 -11.66
CA TYR A 49 11.26 4.88 -11.12
C TYR A 49 9.86 4.77 -11.73
N ARG A 50 9.29 3.57 -11.71
CA ARG A 50 7.91 3.27 -12.15
C ARG A 50 7.24 2.35 -11.14
N LEU A 51 5.95 2.58 -10.88
CA LEU A 51 5.15 1.71 -10.02
C LEU A 51 5.03 0.31 -10.64
N ARG A 52 5.30 -0.71 -9.82
CA ARG A 52 5.25 -2.13 -10.21
C ARG A 52 4.30 -2.96 -9.36
N GLY A 53 4.15 -2.61 -8.09
CA GLY A 53 3.25 -3.28 -7.17
C GLY A 53 2.65 -2.29 -6.19
N GLU A 54 1.41 -2.55 -5.80
CA GLU A 54 0.70 -1.80 -4.77
C GLU A 54 -0.05 -2.80 -3.90
N HIS A 55 0.12 -2.67 -2.58
CA HIS A 55 -0.54 -3.53 -1.61
C HIS A 55 -1.10 -2.70 -0.46
N VAL A 56 -2.16 -3.23 0.16
CA VAL A 56 -2.74 -2.68 1.40
C VAL A 56 -2.42 -3.66 2.50
N TRP A 57 -1.72 -3.18 3.51
CA TRP A 57 -1.25 -3.99 4.62
C TRP A 57 -1.95 -3.55 5.91
N HIS A 58 -2.52 -4.50 6.63
CA HIS A 58 -3.07 -4.28 7.97
C HIS A 58 -2.15 -4.90 9.02
N ASN A 59 -1.66 -4.12 9.99
CA ASN A 59 -0.89 -4.70 11.10
C ASN A 59 -1.81 -5.37 12.13
N GLU A 60 -1.22 -6.01 13.13
CA GLU A 60 -1.96 -6.71 14.20
C GLU A 60 -2.87 -5.78 15.02
N ASP A 61 -2.51 -4.49 15.12
CA ASP A 61 -3.32 -3.45 15.78
C ASP A 61 -4.48 -2.93 14.88
N GLY A 62 -4.62 -3.45 13.67
CA GLY A 62 -5.64 -3.04 12.70
C GLY A 62 -5.36 -1.71 12.00
N GLN A 63 -4.14 -1.17 12.14
CA GLN A 63 -3.69 0.00 11.40
C GLN A 63 -3.45 -0.37 9.94
N THR A 64 -3.88 0.50 9.04
CA THR A 64 -3.74 0.32 7.59
C THR A 64 -2.53 1.08 7.09
N TYR A 65 -1.71 0.39 6.31
CA TYR A 65 -0.58 0.92 5.58
C TYR A 65 -0.74 0.66 4.09
N TYR A 66 -0.28 1.60 3.27
CA TYR A 66 -0.15 1.44 1.84
C TYR A 66 1.30 1.16 1.50
N VAL A 67 1.51 0.10 0.72
CA VAL A 67 2.85 -0.34 0.29
C VAL A 67 2.94 -0.16 -1.21
N TYR A 68 3.88 0.65 -1.66
CA TYR A 68 4.14 0.86 -3.08
C TYR A 68 5.54 0.36 -3.42
N ILE A 69 5.64 -0.44 -4.47
CA ILE A 69 6.90 -0.97 -4.97
C ILE A 69 7.18 -0.36 -6.32
N PHE A 70 8.34 0.28 -6.43
CA PHE A 70 8.82 0.88 -7.66
C PHE A 70 10.06 0.17 -8.18
N GLU A 71 10.21 0.17 -9.49
CA GLU A 71 11.40 -0.31 -10.18
C GLU A 71 11.96 0.80 -11.06
N SER A 72 13.26 1.05 -10.93
CA SER A 72 13.97 1.99 -11.78
C SER A 72 14.15 1.42 -13.17
N THR A 73 14.19 2.31 -14.15
CA THR A 73 14.62 1.90 -15.50
C THR A 73 16.14 1.69 -15.52
N VAL A 74 16.62 0.77 -16.37
CA VAL A 74 18.06 0.55 -16.62
C VAL A 74 18.75 1.83 -17.08
N VAL A 75 18.01 2.70 -17.79
CA VAL A 75 18.46 4.02 -18.23
C VAL A 75 18.81 4.94 -17.06
N HIS A 76 18.15 4.79 -15.91
CA HIS A 76 18.33 5.67 -14.75
C HIS A 76 19.53 5.27 -13.87
N ARG A 77 19.80 3.97 -13.69
CA ARG A 77 20.91 3.47 -12.86
C ARG A 77 22.11 2.95 -13.67
N GLY A 78 22.03 2.97 -15.00
CA GLY A 78 23.14 2.69 -15.91
C GLY A 78 23.47 1.21 -16.14
N ILE A 79 23.22 0.31 -15.18
CA ILE A 79 23.53 -1.12 -15.30
C ILE A 79 22.34 -1.97 -14.87
N ASP A 80 21.88 -1.82 -13.62
CA ASP A 80 20.83 -2.66 -13.04
C ASP A 80 19.63 -1.85 -12.51
N PRO A 81 18.40 -2.39 -12.60
CA PRO A 81 17.22 -1.72 -12.07
C PRO A 81 17.25 -1.68 -10.53
N GLY A 82 17.09 -0.50 -9.94
CA GLY A 82 16.93 -0.35 -8.50
C GLY A 82 15.48 -0.57 -8.09
N ILE A 83 15.25 -1.15 -6.92
CA ILE A 83 13.91 -1.33 -6.37
C ILE A 83 13.75 -0.34 -5.22
N GLN A 84 12.59 0.26 -5.12
CA GLN A 84 12.26 1.15 -4.01
C GLN A 84 10.91 0.72 -3.44
N ILE A 85 10.84 0.62 -2.12
CA ILE A 85 9.60 0.29 -1.41
C ILE A 85 9.25 1.51 -0.56
N LEU A 86 8.05 2.03 -0.77
CA LEU A 86 7.47 3.14 -0.01
C LEU A 86 6.36 2.59 0.87
N LEU A 87 6.40 2.94 2.14
CA LEU A 87 5.36 2.69 3.11
C LEU A 87 4.68 4.00 3.50
N GLU A 88 3.36 4.05 3.36
CA GLU A 88 2.54 5.16 3.82
C GLU A 88 1.53 4.70 4.87
N ASN A 89 1.16 5.59 5.79
CA ASN A 89 0.05 5.35 6.70
C ASN A 89 -1.31 5.58 6.02
N SER A 90 -2.40 5.38 6.76
CA SER A 90 -3.77 5.62 6.30
C SER A 90 -4.07 7.06 5.86
N GLU A 91 -3.24 8.02 6.24
CA GLU A 91 -3.33 9.43 5.83
C GLU A 91 -2.44 9.77 4.62
N HIS A 92 -1.84 8.76 3.98
CA HIS A 92 -0.91 8.91 2.87
C HIS A 92 0.35 9.72 3.22
N GLN A 93 0.75 9.71 4.49
CA GLN A 93 2.04 10.24 4.92
C GLN A 93 3.09 9.14 4.81
N GLU A 94 4.23 9.48 4.21
CA GLU A 94 5.40 8.61 4.13
C GLU A 94 5.89 8.29 5.54
N ILE A 95 5.87 6.99 5.87
CA ILE A 95 6.38 6.45 7.12
C ILE A 95 7.82 6.00 6.91
N ASP A 96 8.07 5.28 5.81
CA ASP A 96 9.38 4.76 5.49
C ASP A 96 9.55 4.61 3.98
N ARG A 97 10.80 4.69 3.53
CA ARG A 97 11.19 4.48 2.14
C ARG A 97 12.56 3.83 2.10
N ILE A 98 12.60 2.63 1.54
CA ILE A 98 13.82 1.84 1.42
C ILE A 98 14.21 1.66 -0.03
N ASP A 99 15.49 1.87 -0.33
CA ASP A 99 16.09 1.53 -1.62
C ASP A 99 16.71 0.13 -1.52
N VAL A 100 16.10 -0.83 -2.20
CA VAL A 100 16.59 -2.19 -2.28
C VAL A 100 17.60 -2.27 -3.42
N ALA A 101 18.86 -2.54 -3.06
CA ALA A 101 19.92 -2.83 -4.00
C ALA A 101 19.72 -4.24 -4.58
N SER A 102 18.94 -4.34 -5.66
CA SER A 102 18.83 -5.55 -6.46
C SER A 102 19.50 -5.33 -7.81
N PRO A 103 20.44 -6.18 -8.25
CA PRO A 103 20.96 -6.13 -9.61
C PRO A 103 19.96 -6.72 -10.64
N HIS A 104 18.73 -7.02 -10.23
CA HIS A 104 17.82 -7.89 -10.95
C HIS A 104 16.41 -7.35 -11.04
N PRO A 105 15.73 -7.52 -12.20
CA PRO A 105 14.39 -7.03 -12.36
C PRO A 105 13.40 -7.82 -11.48
N MET A 106 12.37 -7.12 -11.02
CA MET A 106 11.30 -7.72 -10.22
C MET A 106 10.41 -8.60 -11.10
N ILE A 107 10.14 -9.82 -10.63
CA ILE A 107 9.15 -10.74 -11.23
C ILE A 107 7.78 -10.42 -10.68
N GLY A 108 7.68 -10.31 -9.35
CA GLY A 108 6.42 -10.10 -8.65
C GLY A 108 6.62 -9.76 -7.19
N SER A 109 5.49 -9.45 -6.55
CA SER A 109 5.41 -9.11 -5.13
C SER A 109 4.06 -9.54 -4.57
N SER A 110 4.01 -9.98 -3.33
CA SER A 110 2.78 -10.39 -2.65
C SER A 110 2.84 -10.04 -1.16
N LEU A 111 1.69 -9.79 -0.54
CA LEU A 111 1.57 -9.89 0.90
C LEU A 111 1.38 -11.36 1.31
N LEU A 112 2.01 -11.77 2.40
CA LEU A 112 1.95 -13.11 2.95
C LEU A 112 0.97 -13.22 4.12
N ASP A 113 -0.19 -12.56 4.01
CA ASP A 113 -1.21 -12.43 5.06
C ASP A 113 -1.68 -13.79 5.64
N SER A 114 -1.59 -14.86 4.84
CA SER A 114 -1.96 -16.22 5.23
C SER A 114 -0.94 -16.93 6.12
N ILE A 115 0.32 -16.46 6.16
CA ILE A 115 1.42 -17.06 6.91
C ILE A 115 1.80 -16.15 8.09
N HIS A 116 1.86 -14.85 7.86
CA HIS A 116 2.06 -13.84 8.90
C HIS A 116 1.30 -12.58 8.49
N PRO A 117 0.51 -11.95 9.38
CA PRO A 117 -0.36 -10.82 9.03
C PRO A 117 0.37 -9.54 8.56
N SER A 118 1.69 -9.62 8.36
CA SER A 118 2.51 -8.44 8.19
C SER A 118 3.82 -8.69 7.44
N ARG A 119 3.78 -9.42 6.32
CA ARG A 119 5.01 -9.67 5.53
C ARG A 119 4.80 -9.41 4.06
N LEU A 120 5.71 -8.62 3.50
CA LEU A 120 5.81 -8.35 2.08
C LEU A 120 6.88 -9.24 1.47
N GLU A 121 6.50 -10.05 0.49
CA GLU A 121 7.41 -10.83 -0.34
C GLU A 121 7.70 -10.07 -1.64
N VAL A 122 8.99 -9.97 -1.99
CA VAL A 122 9.44 -9.45 -3.29
C VAL A 122 10.35 -10.48 -3.95
N VAL A 123 10.01 -10.87 -5.18
CA VAL A 123 10.71 -11.91 -5.93
C VAL A 123 11.43 -11.33 -7.15
N PHE A 124 12.72 -11.64 -7.28
CA PHE A 124 13.61 -11.15 -8.34
C PHE A 124 14.09 -12.28 -9.26
N HIS A 125 14.36 -11.93 -10.52
CA HIS A 125 14.96 -12.85 -11.49
C HIS A 125 16.49 -12.73 -11.54
N ILE A 126 17.23 -13.72 -11.02
CA ILE A 126 18.69 -13.72 -11.08
C ILE A 126 19.14 -14.07 -12.51
N ARG A 127 19.85 -13.14 -13.15
CA ARG A 127 20.52 -13.36 -14.45
C ARG A 127 21.91 -13.96 -14.25
N GLU A 128 21.97 -15.20 -13.76
CA GLU A 128 23.19 -16.01 -13.66
C GLU A 128 23.12 -17.20 -14.64
N PRO A 129 24.25 -17.88 -14.95
CA PRO A 129 24.30 -19.00 -15.90
C PRO A 129 23.33 -20.17 -15.59
N LYS A 130 22.74 -20.18 -14.39
CA LYS A 130 21.49 -20.90 -14.09
C LYS A 130 20.50 -19.90 -13.53
N SER A 131 19.40 -19.64 -14.24
CA SER A 131 18.31 -18.79 -13.74
C SER A 131 17.84 -19.34 -12.39
N LYS A 132 17.89 -18.48 -11.37
CA LYS A 132 17.40 -18.73 -10.02
C LYS A 132 16.48 -17.59 -9.62
N MET A 133 15.55 -17.87 -8.72
CA MET A 133 14.73 -16.84 -8.09
C MET A 133 15.38 -16.43 -6.78
N GLN A 134 15.44 -15.13 -6.53
CA GLN A 134 15.76 -14.58 -5.22
C GLN A 134 14.47 -14.06 -4.61
N CYS A 135 14.20 -14.46 -3.38
CA CYS A 135 13.08 -13.93 -2.59
C CYS A 135 13.65 -13.11 -1.44
N GLN A 136 13.15 -11.89 -1.26
CA GLN A 136 13.38 -11.08 -0.07
C GLN A 136 12.05 -10.81 0.62
N ILE A 137 12.05 -10.89 1.94
CA ILE A 137 10.87 -10.68 2.75
C ILE A 137 11.11 -9.46 3.63
N TRP A 138 10.10 -8.61 3.71
CA TRP A 138 10.09 -7.41 4.52
C TRP A 138 8.97 -7.50 5.54
N GLU A 139 9.24 -7.08 6.76
CA GLU A 139 8.26 -6.98 7.83
C GLU A 139 8.29 -5.57 8.44
N LEU A 140 7.15 -5.11 8.95
CA LEU A 140 7.01 -3.81 9.58
C LEU A 140 7.27 -4.01 11.07
N LYS A 141 8.37 -3.45 11.57
CA LYS A 141 8.73 -3.47 13.00
C LYS A 141 8.98 -2.05 13.45
N ASP A 142 8.31 -1.66 14.54
CA ASP A 142 8.46 -0.33 15.16
C ASP A 142 8.29 0.85 14.19
N GLY A 143 7.42 0.70 13.19
CA GLY A 143 7.17 1.73 12.18
C GLY A 143 8.22 1.81 11.06
N GLN A 144 9.10 0.82 10.92
CA GLN A 144 10.10 0.73 9.86
C GLN A 144 10.04 -0.62 9.14
N LEU A 145 10.35 -0.61 7.84
CA LEU A 145 10.51 -1.85 7.07
C LEU A 145 11.88 -2.46 7.35
N VAL A 146 11.87 -3.70 7.82
CA VAL A 146 13.09 -4.47 8.07
C VAL A 146 13.07 -5.77 7.29
N GLU A 147 14.25 -6.20 6.81
CA GLU A 147 14.38 -7.48 6.11
C GLU A 147 14.17 -8.62 7.12
N SER A 148 13.31 -9.57 6.76
CA SER A 148 12.97 -10.73 7.58
C SER A 148 13.59 -11.98 6.97
N GLU A 149 14.16 -12.83 7.82
CA GLU A 149 14.53 -14.19 7.45
C GLU A 149 13.28 -15.09 7.49
N PHE A 150 13.20 -16.06 6.57
CA PHE A 150 12.19 -17.12 6.61
C PHE A 150 12.50 -18.01 7.82
N VAL A 151 11.64 -18.01 8.84
CA VAL A 151 11.68 -18.96 9.97
C VAL A 151 10.58 -19.98 9.79
#